data_AF-A0A2R7TC57-F1
#
_entry.id   AF-A0A2R7TC57-F1
#
_cell.length_a   1.000
_cell.length_b   1.000
_cell.length_c   1.000
_cell.angle_alpha   90.00
_cell.angle_beta   90.00
_cell.angle_gamma   90.00
#
_symmetry.space_group_name_H-M   'P 1'
#
loop_
_entity.id
_entity.type
_entity.pdbx_description
1 polymer ?
#
loop_
_entity_poly.entity_id
_entity_poly.type
_entity_poly.pdbx_seq_one_letter_code
_entity_poly.pdbx_strand_id
1 'polypeptide(L)'
;GQYFAVVLDGPPVNRHKPSVDVLFGSLAEHTRGDALAIMLTGMGNDGARGMKQLHDLGVRTVAQDEASCVVFGMPMEAIKLGAVDEVLPLDSMAGAVSQFDARG
;
A
#
# COMPACT_ATOMS: atom_id res chain seq x y z
N GLY A 1 2.43 -8.88 16.58
CA GLY A 1 1.29 -8.72 17.53
C GLY A 1 0.06 -9.39 16.93
N GLN A 2 -1.15 -9.01 17.33
CA GLN A 2 -2.36 -9.31 16.55
C GLN A 2 -2.92 -7.99 16.01
N TYR A 3 -3.31 -7.98 14.74
CA TYR A 3 -3.99 -6.86 14.11
C TYR A 3 -5.50 -7.07 14.16
N PHE A 4 -6.26 -6.00 14.36
CA PHE A 4 -7.71 -6.00 14.33
C PHE A 4 -8.19 -4.98 13.30
N ALA A 5 -9.19 -5.36 12.50
CA ALA A 5 -9.85 -4.43 11.60
C ALA A 5 -11.02 -3.76 12.33
N VAL A 6 -11.07 -2.43 12.27
CA VAL A 6 -12.18 -1.63 12.80
C VAL A 6 -12.81 -0.87 11.66
N VAL A 7 -14.13 -0.99 11.51
CA VAL A 7 -14.89 -0.22 10.53
C VAL A 7 -15.41 1.04 11.19
N LEU A 8 -15.04 2.20 10.65
CA LEU A 8 -15.43 3.51 11.17
C LEU A 8 -16.25 4.26 10.12
N ASP A 9 -17.34 4.89 10.57
CA ASP A 9 -18.21 5.70 9.70
C ASP A 9 -17.75 7.17 9.66
N GLY A 10 -16.46 7.40 9.39
CA GLY A 10 -15.85 8.74 9.33
C GLY A 10 -16.15 9.51 8.03
N PRO A 11 -15.74 10.79 7.92
CA PRO A 11 -15.83 11.53 6.66
C PRO A 11 -14.93 10.91 5.56
N PRO A 12 -15.23 11.13 4.26
CA PRO A 12 -14.37 10.66 3.17
C PRO A 12 -12.96 11.29 3.22
N VAL A 13 -11.94 10.52 2.85
CA VAL A 13 -10.55 10.97 2.70
C VAL A 13 -10.15 10.84 1.23
N ASN A 14 -9.53 11.86 0.65
CA ASN A 14 -9.30 11.97 -0.81
C ASN A 14 -10.59 11.77 -1.66
N ARG A 15 -11.77 12.14 -1.14
CA ARG A 15 -13.10 11.89 -1.73
C ARG A 15 -13.50 10.40 -1.80
N HIS A 16 -12.75 9.51 -1.16
CA HIS A 16 -13.00 8.07 -1.10
C HIS A 16 -13.47 7.64 0.29
N LYS A 17 -14.35 6.64 0.31
CA LYS A 17 -14.80 5.90 1.49
C LYS A 17 -15.23 4.50 1.04
N PRO A 18 -14.45 3.44 1.28
CA PRO A 18 -13.19 3.42 2.05
C PRO A 18 -12.02 4.13 1.33
N SER A 19 -11.02 4.60 2.09
CA SER A 19 -9.79 5.24 1.57
C SER A 19 -8.57 4.40 1.92
N VAL A 20 -7.66 4.26 0.96
CA VAL A 20 -6.39 3.54 1.11
C VAL A 20 -5.42 4.31 2.02
N ASP A 21 -5.41 5.65 1.95
CA ASP A 21 -4.62 6.46 2.89
C ASP A 21 -5.04 6.22 4.35
N VAL A 22 -6.34 6.03 4.62
CA VAL A 22 -6.83 5.71 5.97
C VAL A 22 -6.36 4.32 6.41
N LEU A 23 -6.45 3.32 5.52
CA LEU A 23 -5.97 1.96 5.82
C LEU A 23 -4.47 1.97 6.14
N PHE A 24 -3.65 2.54 5.26
CA PHE A 24 -2.20 2.56 5.43
C PHE A 24 -1.77 3.43 6.60
N GLY A 25 -2.39 4.60 6.81
CA GLY A 25 -2.12 5.44 7.98
C GLY A 25 -2.41 4.71 9.29
N SER A 26 -3.55 4.01 9.37
CA SER A 26 -3.87 3.21 10.56
C SER A 26 -2.84 2.09 10.82
N LEU A 27 -2.32 1.47 9.76
CA LEU A 27 -1.28 0.44 9.88
C LEU A 27 0.05 1.05 10.34
N ALA A 28 0.42 2.23 9.84
CA ALA A 28 1.65 2.92 10.20
C ALA A 28 1.73 3.23 11.71
N GLU A 29 0.60 3.51 12.35
CA GLU A 29 0.52 3.74 13.80
C GLU A 29 0.73 2.47 14.63
N HIS A 30 0.52 1.29 14.06
CA HIS A 30 0.45 0.01 14.81
C HIS A 30 1.52 -1.00 14.41
N THR A 31 2.14 -0.84 13.23
CA THR A 31 3.12 -1.79 12.70
C THR A 31 4.48 -1.66 13.37
N ARG A 32 5.21 -2.78 13.43
CA ARG A 32 6.63 -2.81 13.81
C ARG A 32 7.53 -3.14 12.63
N GLY A 33 7.07 -2.87 11.41
CA GLY A 33 7.70 -3.33 10.16
C GLY A 33 7.26 -4.73 9.74
N ASP A 34 6.36 -5.37 10.49
CA ASP A 34 5.85 -6.73 10.26
C ASP A 34 4.67 -6.78 9.27
N ALA A 35 4.74 -5.96 8.22
CA ALA A 35 3.71 -5.87 7.19
C ALA A 35 4.30 -5.77 5.78
N LEU A 36 3.46 -6.07 4.78
CA LEU A 36 3.71 -5.86 3.37
C LEU A 36 2.59 -4.95 2.83
N ALA A 37 2.95 -3.81 2.26
CA ALA A 37 2.00 -2.89 1.63
C ALA A 37 2.07 -3.02 0.10
N ILE A 38 0.93 -3.23 -0.55
CA ILE A 38 0.85 -3.42 -2.01
C ILE A 38 -0.08 -2.36 -2.60
N MET A 39 0.39 -1.66 -3.63
CA MET A 39 -0.38 -0.70 -4.43
C MET A 39 -0.67 -1.30 -5.81
N LEU A 40 -1.95 -1.55 -6.09
CA LEU A 40 -2.40 -2.09 -7.38
C LEU A 40 -2.94 -0.99 -8.29
N THR A 41 -3.25 -1.37 -9.53
CA THR A 41 -3.92 -0.54 -10.54
C THR A 41 -5.09 0.25 -9.96
N GLY A 42 -5.20 1.52 -10.34
CA GLY A 42 -6.22 2.42 -9.83
C GLY A 42 -5.98 3.87 -10.27
N MET A 43 -7.02 4.69 -10.23
CA MET A 43 -6.95 6.10 -10.60
C MET A 43 -6.70 6.98 -9.37
N GLY A 44 -5.96 8.08 -9.56
CA GLY A 44 -5.72 9.08 -8.51
C GLY A 44 -4.51 8.74 -7.65
N ASN A 45 -4.47 9.31 -6.44
CA ASN A 45 -3.33 9.23 -5.54
C ASN A 45 -3.69 8.70 -4.13
N ASP A 46 -4.89 8.13 -3.96
CA ASP A 46 -5.31 7.60 -2.67
C ASP A 46 -4.39 6.43 -2.27
N GLY A 47 -3.82 6.52 -1.07
CA GLY A 47 -2.86 5.55 -0.54
C GLY A 47 -1.39 5.87 -0.80
N ALA A 48 -1.07 6.81 -1.69
CA ALA A 48 0.34 7.12 -2.00
C ALA A 48 1.06 7.75 -0.78
N ARG A 49 0.37 8.59 0.00
CA ARG A 49 0.93 9.20 1.22
C ARG A 49 0.99 8.20 2.37
N GLY A 50 -0.04 7.41 2.58
CA GLY A 50 -0.04 6.36 3.60
C GLY A 50 1.03 5.30 3.31
N MET A 51 1.22 4.92 2.06
CA MET A 51 2.28 3.99 1.66
C MET A 51 3.67 4.60 1.90
N LYS A 52 3.85 5.90 1.68
CA LYS A 52 5.10 6.60 1.99
C LYS A 52 5.43 6.53 3.49
N GLN A 53 4.43 6.74 4.35
CA GLN A 53 4.61 6.61 5.80
C GLN A 53 5.05 5.19 6.20
N LEU A 54 4.44 4.16 5.59
CA LEU A 54 4.81 2.77 5.84
C LEU A 54 6.25 2.49 5.39
N HIS A 55 6.61 2.90 4.17
CA HIS A 55 7.97 2.78 3.65
C HIS A 55 9.00 3.45 4.58
N ASP A 56 8.72 4.67 5.06
CA ASP A 56 9.63 5.40 5.95
C ASP A 56 9.78 4.74 7.34
N LEU A 57 8.84 3.87 7.73
CA LEU A 57 8.90 3.03 8.93
C LEU A 57 9.59 1.67 8.68
N GLY A 58 10.07 1.41 7.46
CA GLY A 58 10.73 0.16 7.09
C GLY A 58 9.78 -1.00 6.75
N VAL A 59 8.50 -0.71 6.52
CA VAL A 59 7.56 -1.70 5.95
C VAL A 59 7.90 -1.92 4.49
N ARG A 60 7.98 -3.17 4.05
CA ARG A 60 8.19 -3.48 2.62
C ARG A 60 7.01 -3.00 1.79
N THR A 61 7.27 -2.22 0.75
CA THR A 61 6.24 -1.66 -0.12
C THR A 61 6.45 -2.04 -1.58
N VAL A 62 5.37 -2.48 -2.23
CA VAL A 62 5.38 -2.98 -3.60
C VAL A 62 4.30 -2.28 -4.43
N ALA A 63 4.61 -1.91 -5.67
CA ALA A 63 3.64 -1.35 -6.61
C ALA A 63 3.52 -2.21 -7.87
N GLN A 64 2.30 -2.24 -8.44
CA GLN A 64 2.06 -2.87 -9.74
C GLN A 64 2.72 -2.09 -10.87
N ASP A 65 3.34 -2.80 -11.81
CA ASP A 65 3.95 -2.20 -13.00
C ASP A 65 2.92 -1.61 -13.97
N GLU A 66 3.38 -0.70 -14.83
CA GLU A 66 2.52 -0.03 -15.80
C GLU A 66 1.94 -1.02 -16.83
N ALA A 67 2.74 -2.00 -17.27
CA ALA A 67 2.39 -2.93 -18.33
C ALA A 67 1.20 -3.83 -17.97
N SER A 68 1.05 -4.19 -16.69
CA SER A 68 -0.07 -5.00 -16.21
C SER A 68 -1.23 -4.17 -15.62
N CYS A 69 -1.04 -2.86 -15.42
CA CYS A 69 -2.09 -1.99 -14.92
C CYS A 69 -3.17 -1.72 -15.99
N VAL A 70 -4.43 -1.66 -15.56
CA VAL A 70 -5.51 -1.09 -16.38
C VAL A 70 -5.43 0.44 -16.34
N VAL A 71 -5.17 0.99 -15.16
CA VAL A 71 -4.95 2.43 -14.93
C VAL A 71 -3.73 2.58 -14.02
N PHE A 72 -2.63 3.06 -14.57
CA PHE A 72 -1.39 3.29 -13.85
C PHE A 72 -1.39 4.66 -13.14
N GLY A 73 -2.41 4.94 -12.33
CA GLY A 73 -2.53 6.19 -11.57
C GLY A 73 -1.93 6.05 -10.17
N MET A 74 -2.59 5.26 -9.32
CA MET A 74 -2.18 5.07 -7.91
C MET A 74 -0.76 4.48 -7.77
N PRO A 75 -0.35 3.45 -8.54
CA PRO A 75 1.03 2.97 -8.51
C PRO A 75 2.03 4.05 -8.93
N MET A 76 1.73 4.81 -9.98
CA MET A 76 2.60 5.89 -10.46
C MET A 76 2.80 6.98 -9.39
N GLU A 77 1.74 7.37 -8.69
CA GLU A 77 1.82 8.39 -7.63
C GLU A 77 2.62 7.89 -6.41
N ALA A 78 2.49 6.61 -6.04
CA ALA A 78 3.32 6.01 -4.99
C ALA A 78 4.81 5.98 -5.40
N ILE A 79 5.11 5.58 -6.64
CA ILE A 79 6.48 5.57 -7.19
C ILE A 79 7.09 6.97 -7.19
N LYS A 80 6.36 7.98 -7.68
CA LYS A 80 6.83 9.39 -7.71
C LYS A 80 7.14 9.94 -6.32
N LEU A 81 6.43 9.50 -5.29
CA LEU A 81 6.67 9.90 -3.89
C LEU A 81 7.84 9.16 -3.24
N GLY A 82 8.51 8.23 -3.93
CA GLY A 82 9.57 7.41 -3.35
C GLY A 82 9.05 6.54 -2.21
N ALA A 83 7.87 5.96 -2.40
CA ALA A 83 7.16 5.14 -1.43
C ALA A 83 7.22 3.64 -1.73
N VAL A 84 8.01 3.22 -2.73
CA VAL A 84 7.97 1.86 -3.31
C VAL A 84 9.38 1.27 -3.34
N ASP A 85 9.55 0.10 -2.73
CA ASP A 85 10.80 -0.67 -2.78
C ASP A 85 10.94 -1.43 -4.12
N GLU A 86 9.83 -2.05 -4.56
CA GLU A 86 9.81 -2.93 -5.74
C GLU A 86 8.58 -2.67 -6.63
N VAL A 87 8.80 -2.70 -7.94
CA VAL A 87 7.73 -2.63 -8.94
C VAL A 87 7.62 -3.99 -9.63
N LEU A 88 6.46 -4.61 -9.56
CA LEU A 88 6.24 -5.99 -10.03
C LEU A 88 5.04 -6.08 -11.00
N PRO A 89 5.06 -7.00 -11.99
CA PRO A 89 3.87 -7.32 -12.76
C PRO A 89 2.81 -8.00 -11.89
N LEU A 90 1.54 -7.88 -12.28
CA LEU A 90 0.39 -8.44 -11.55
C LEU A 90 0.57 -9.93 -11.22
N ASP A 91 1.07 -10.72 -12.17
CA ASP A 91 1.26 -12.18 -12.01
C ASP A 91 2.29 -12.54 -10.93
N SER A 92 3.18 -11.62 -10.57
CA SER A 92 4.17 -11.81 -9.50
C SER A 92 3.65 -11.40 -8.11
N MET A 93 2.51 -10.71 -8.02
CA MET A 93 1.98 -10.20 -6.75
C MET A 93 1.62 -11.31 -5.77
N ALA A 94 1.01 -12.40 -6.25
CA ALA A 94 0.69 -13.55 -5.42
C ALA A 94 1.94 -14.20 -4.81
N GLY A 95 3.04 -14.22 -5.59
CA GLY A 95 4.36 -14.66 -5.12
C GLY A 95 4.89 -13.76 -4.01
N ALA A 96 4.84 -12.44 -4.20
CA ALA A 96 5.27 -11.47 -3.20
C ALA A 96 4.51 -11.62 -1.87
N VAL A 97 3.20 -11.85 -1.91
CA VAL A 97 2.38 -12.11 -0.72
C VAL A 97 2.77 -13.43 -0.05
N SER A 98 2.87 -14.51 -0.83
CA SER A 98 3.11 -15.86 -0.29
C SER A 98 4.51 -16.05 0.29
N GLN A 99 5.48 -15.27 -0.20
CA GLN A 99 6.88 -15.32 0.22
C GLN A 99 7.20 -14.33 1.35
N PHE A 100 6.26 -13.45 1.72
CA PHE A 100 6.51 -12.50 2.78
C PHE A 100 6.59 -13.19 4.14
N ASP A 101 7.77 -13.12 4.76
CA ASP A 101 7.95 -13.42 6.18
C ASP A 101 8.41 -12.16 6.90
N ALA A 102 7.60 -11.71 7.87
CA ALA A 102 7.90 -10.56 8.72
C ALA A 102 9.09 -10.78 9.68
N ARG A 103 9.60 -12.02 9.80
CA ARG A 103 10.66 -12.38 10.76
C ARG A 103 12.06 -12.44 10.16
N GLY A 104 12.19 -12.35 8.83
CA GLY A 104 13.45 -12.62 8.12
C GLY A 104 13.79 -14.11 8.07
#